data_AF-A0A2A5MAF0-F1
#
_entry.id   AF-A0A2A5MAF0-F1
#
_cell.length_a   1.000
_cell.length_b   1.000
_cell.length_c   1.000
_cell.angle_alpha   90.00
_cell.angle_beta   90.00
_cell.angle_gamma   90.00
#
_symmetry.space_group_name_H-M   'P 1'
#
loop_
_entity.id
_entity.type
_entity.pdbx_description
1 polymer ?
#
loop_
_entity_poly.entity_id
_entity_poly.type
_entity_poly.pdbx_seq_one_letter_code
_entity_poly.pdbx_strand_id
1 'polypeptide(L)'
;MGFYPCFKADITLCMGALKEILLEDFAKEFVGRIKIANLGISSKKFYPNSQAFLLEKKDLKTIDRKINTNKGNFGHIYIVANASAGTLAGLGALNFGAGLVSLVAQKSFSPLLMLKEKIENNASAIALGMGLENLDFLKDEILQNT
;
A
#
# COMPACT_ATOMS: atom_id res chain seq x y z
N MET A 1 -24.33 -16.40 -7.19
CA MET A 1 -24.05 -17.03 -5.87
C MET A 1 -24.13 -15.92 -4.84
N GLY A 2 -25.07 -15.94 -3.89
CA GLY A 2 -25.18 -14.87 -2.87
C GLY A 2 -26.59 -14.48 -2.38
N PHE A 3 -27.55 -15.41 -2.35
CA PHE A 3 -28.93 -15.10 -1.92
C PHE A 3 -29.47 -16.04 -0.83
N TYR A 4 -28.58 -16.67 -0.06
CA TYR A 4 -29.01 -17.47 1.10
C TYR A 4 -28.87 -16.66 2.37
N PRO A 5 -29.81 -16.81 3.33
CA PRO A 5 -29.69 -16.16 4.63
C PRO A 5 -28.36 -16.55 5.28
N CYS A 6 -27.54 -15.55 5.62
CA CYS A 6 -26.30 -15.73 6.34
C CYS A 6 -26.47 -15.25 7.78
N PHE A 7 -25.95 -16.01 8.74
CA PHE A 7 -25.91 -15.57 10.13
C PHE A 7 -24.99 -14.36 10.27
N LYS A 8 -25.46 -13.32 10.97
CA LYS A 8 -24.67 -12.14 11.31
C LYS A 8 -24.23 -12.24 12.77
N ALA A 9 -22.93 -12.33 13.00
CA ALA A 9 -22.32 -12.53 14.30
C ALA A 9 -21.61 -11.27 14.79
N ASP A 10 -21.69 -10.97 16.09
CA ASP A 10 -20.81 -9.98 16.72
C ASP A 10 -19.37 -10.53 16.88
N ILE A 11 -19.26 -11.85 17.07
CA ILE A 11 -18.00 -12.58 17.24
C ILE A 11 -18.06 -13.89 16.45
N THR A 12 -17.04 -14.13 15.62
CA THR A 12 -16.82 -15.42 14.96
C THR A 12 -15.64 -16.14 15.59
N LEU A 13 -15.89 -17.30 16.20
CA LEU A 13 -14.84 -18.14 16.77
C LEU A 13 -14.38 -19.19 15.75
N CYS A 14 -13.17 -18.99 15.25
CA CYS A 14 -12.58 -19.79 14.20
C CYS A 14 -11.73 -20.92 14.79
N MET A 15 -12.16 -22.17 14.58
CA MET A 15 -11.52 -23.34 15.19
C MET A 15 -10.16 -23.68 14.56
N GLY A 16 -9.08 -23.67 15.33
CA GLY A 16 -7.73 -24.09 14.94
C GLY A 16 -6.93 -23.08 14.11
N ALA A 17 -7.49 -22.62 12.99
CA ALA A 17 -6.87 -21.69 12.05
C ALA A 17 -7.88 -20.74 11.44
N LEU A 18 -7.42 -19.59 10.93
CA LEU A 18 -8.23 -18.64 10.17
C LEU A 18 -8.64 -19.21 8.81
N LYS A 19 -9.85 -18.92 8.34
CA LYS A 19 -10.35 -19.33 7.01
C LYS A 19 -10.44 -18.10 6.13
N GLU A 20 -9.90 -18.19 4.91
CA GLU A 20 -9.82 -17.08 3.96
C GLU A 20 -11.19 -16.48 3.63
N ILE A 21 -12.22 -17.30 3.50
CA ILE A 21 -13.59 -16.84 3.22
C ILE A 21 -14.12 -15.85 4.27
N LEU A 22 -13.59 -15.85 5.50
CA LEU A 22 -13.98 -14.90 6.54
C LEU A 22 -13.35 -13.50 6.33
N LEU A 23 -12.36 -13.39 5.44
CA LEU A 23 -11.65 -12.15 5.11
C LEU A 23 -12.15 -11.50 3.82
N GLU A 24 -12.96 -12.21 3.05
CA GLU A 24 -13.59 -11.72 1.83
C GLU A 24 -14.44 -10.47 2.11
N ASP A 25 -14.48 -9.56 1.15
CA ASP A 25 -15.14 -8.26 1.32
C ASP A 25 -16.63 -8.41 1.64
N PHE A 26 -17.32 -9.35 0.99
CA PHE A 26 -18.73 -9.62 1.26
C PHE A 26 -18.97 -10.22 2.66
N ALA A 27 -17.97 -10.86 3.29
CA ALA A 27 -18.10 -11.50 4.59
C ALA A 27 -17.97 -10.50 5.75
N LYS A 28 -17.31 -9.36 5.53
CA LYS A 28 -17.00 -8.35 6.58
C LYS A 28 -18.23 -7.85 7.33
N GLU A 29 -19.40 -7.81 6.68
CA GLU A 29 -20.66 -7.39 7.31
C GLU A 29 -21.29 -8.45 8.24
N PHE A 30 -20.86 -9.72 8.15
CA PHE A 30 -21.48 -10.85 8.82
C PHE A 30 -20.59 -11.47 9.91
N VAL A 31 -19.26 -11.41 9.76
CA VAL A 31 -18.34 -12.17 10.61
C VAL A 31 -18.02 -11.51 11.97
N GLY A 32 -18.26 -10.21 12.11
CA GLY A 32 -17.93 -9.46 13.32
C GLY A 32 -16.45 -9.61 13.71
N ARG A 33 -16.16 -9.71 15.00
CA ARG A 33 -14.79 -9.91 15.49
C ARG A 33 -14.38 -11.37 15.35
N ILE A 34 -13.36 -11.64 14.52
CA ILE A 34 -12.79 -12.98 14.39
C ILE A 34 -11.82 -13.28 15.54
N LYS A 35 -11.95 -14.45 16.16
CA LYS A 35 -10.99 -15.00 17.14
C LYS A 35 -10.62 -16.41 16.76
N ILE A 36 -9.37 -16.82 16.96
CA ILE A 36 -8.94 -18.20 16.73
C ILE A 36 -9.03 -18.98 18.04
N ALA A 37 -9.78 -20.08 18.04
CA ALA A 37 -9.82 -21.03 19.16
C ALA A 37 -8.70 -22.06 19.03
N ASN A 38 -7.89 -22.19 20.07
CA ASN A 38 -6.88 -23.25 20.16
C ASN A 38 -7.57 -24.58 20.51
N LEU A 39 -7.27 -25.63 19.75
CA LEU A 39 -7.87 -26.97 19.91
C LEU A 39 -6.94 -27.95 20.65
N GLY A 40 -5.94 -27.46 21.39
CA GLY A 40 -5.06 -28.29 22.23
C GLY A 40 -3.85 -28.89 21.51
N ILE A 41 -3.59 -28.50 20.26
CA ILE A 41 -2.40 -28.91 19.50
C ILE A 41 -1.67 -27.70 18.92
N SER A 42 -0.41 -27.89 18.52
CA SER A 42 0.38 -26.83 17.89
C SER A 42 -0.33 -26.28 16.66
N SER A 43 -0.45 -24.95 16.59
CA SER A 43 -1.15 -24.26 15.51
C SER A 43 -0.53 -24.52 14.13
N LYS A 44 0.78 -24.77 14.08
CA LYS A 44 1.52 -25.16 12.88
C LYS A 44 0.95 -26.41 12.20
N LYS A 45 0.27 -27.29 12.94
CA LYS A 45 -0.38 -28.48 12.37
C LYS A 45 -1.63 -28.16 11.56
N PHE A 46 -2.29 -27.02 11.82
CA PHE A 46 -3.46 -26.60 11.03
C PHE A 46 -3.08 -25.93 9.71
N TYR A 47 -1.87 -25.37 9.61
CA TYR A 47 -1.39 -24.64 8.44
C TYR A 47 0.11 -24.88 8.18
N PRO A 48 0.52 -26.14 7.87
CA PRO A 48 1.93 -26.48 7.74
C PRO A 48 2.64 -25.74 6.58
N ASN A 49 1.92 -25.42 5.50
CA ASN A 49 2.45 -24.79 4.29
C ASN A 49 1.53 -23.65 3.81
N SER A 50 1.14 -22.73 4.71
CA SER A 50 0.27 -21.62 4.31
C SER A 50 0.95 -20.71 3.29
N GLN A 51 0.23 -20.37 2.23
CA GLN A 51 0.65 -19.36 1.24
C GLN A 51 -0.06 -18.00 1.47
N ALA A 52 -1.10 -17.98 2.30
CA ALA A 52 -1.85 -16.79 2.68
C ALA A 52 -1.61 -16.43 4.15
N PHE A 53 -1.54 -15.13 4.42
CA PHE A 53 -1.30 -14.57 5.75
C PHE A 53 -2.19 -13.36 5.98
N LEU A 54 -2.81 -13.28 7.15
CA LEU A 54 -3.50 -12.07 7.60
C LEU A 54 -2.47 -11.17 8.30
N LEU A 55 -2.25 -9.97 7.75
CA LEU A 55 -1.39 -8.97 8.38
C LEU A 55 -1.98 -8.48 9.71
N GLU A 56 -1.17 -8.52 10.76
CA GLU A 56 -1.48 -8.00 12.08
C GLU A 56 -0.70 -6.72 12.37
N LYS A 57 -1.14 -5.96 13.40
CA LYS A 57 -0.45 -4.72 13.81
C LYS A 57 1.03 -4.91 14.12
N LYS A 58 1.40 -6.08 14.67
CA LYS A 58 2.79 -6.42 15.02
C LYS A 58 3.70 -6.63 13.79
N ASP A 59 3.11 -6.86 12.62
CA ASP A 59 3.86 -7.11 11.38
C ASP A 59 4.31 -5.79 10.72
N LEU A 60 3.73 -4.65 11.12
CA LEU A 60 4.11 -3.34 10.64
C LEU A 60 5.54 -2.97 11.09
N LYS A 61 6.42 -2.71 10.13
CA LYS A 61 7.75 -2.17 10.34
C LYS A 61 7.86 -0.79 9.68
N THR A 62 8.10 0.24 10.48
CA THR A 62 8.26 1.62 10.00
C THR A 62 9.72 1.94 9.66
N ILE A 63 9.93 3.07 8.96
CA ILE A 63 11.27 3.55 8.59
C ILE A 63 12.06 3.91 9.86
N ASP A 64 13.25 3.33 10.03
CA ASP A 64 14.19 3.68 11.09
C ASP A 64 15.02 4.93 10.72
N ARG A 65 15.18 5.86 11.66
CA ARG A 65 15.89 7.13 11.44
C ARG A 65 17.08 7.26 12.38
N LYS A 66 18.28 7.15 11.82
CA LYS A 66 19.54 7.35 12.56
C LYS A 66 19.92 8.83 12.63
N ILE A 67 20.62 9.21 13.70
CA ILE A 67 21.05 10.61 13.95
C ILE A 67 21.92 11.13 12.80
N ASN A 68 22.88 10.32 12.33
CA ASN A 68 23.77 10.69 11.23
C ASN A 68 23.17 10.26 9.87
N THR A 69 22.11 10.94 9.44
CA THR A 69 21.47 10.74 8.13
C THR A 69 21.13 12.06 7.46
N ASN A 70 20.97 12.03 6.14
CA ASN A 70 20.52 13.15 5.33
C ASN A 70 19.36 12.73 4.40
N LYS A 71 18.82 13.69 3.65
CA LYS A 71 17.69 13.47 2.74
C LYS A 71 17.93 12.35 1.70
N GLY A 72 19.18 12.13 1.26
CA GLY A 72 19.51 11.07 0.31
C GLY A 72 19.38 9.65 0.91
N ASN A 73 19.57 9.50 2.22
CA ASN A 73 19.44 8.20 2.89
C ASN A 73 18.01 7.63 2.86
N PHE A 74 17.00 8.50 2.72
CA PHE A 74 15.58 8.12 2.68
C PHE A 74 15.01 8.10 1.26
N GLY A 75 15.89 8.07 0.25
CA GLY A 75 15.54 7.93 -1.16
C GLY A 75 14.86 9.14 -1.78
N HIS A 76 14.72 9.07 -3.10
CA HIS A 76 14.01 10.06 -3.91
C HIS A 76 12.89 9.38 -4.70
N ILE A 77 11.66 9.67 -4.34
CA ILE A 77 10.47 9.07 -4.97
C ILE A 77 9.96 9.97 -6.07
N TYR A 78 9.68 9.39 -7.23
CA TYR A 78 9.05 10.06 -8.36
C TYR A 78 7.60 9.60 -8.47
N ILE A 79 6.71 10.55 -8.70
CA ILE A 79 5.27 10.34 -8.76
C ILE A 79 4.81 10.87 -10.09
N VAL A 80 4.35 9.97 -10.96
CA VAL A 80 3.88 10.29 -12.29
C VAL A 80 2.36 10.22 -12.28
N ALA A 81 1.74 11.40 -12.30
CA ALA A 81 0.34 11.55 -11.98
C ALA A 81 -0.17 12.91 -12.44
N ASN A 82 -1.49 13.09 -12.43
CA ASN A 82 -2.04 14.43 -12.56
C ASN A 82 -1.71 15.28 -11.32
N ALA A 83 -1.92 16.60 -11.42
CA ALA A 83 -1.60 17.53 -10.35
C ALA A 83 -2.34 17.22 -9.04
N SER A 84 -3.61 16.76 -9.09
CA SER A 84 -4.42 16.53 -7.89
C SER A 84 -4.01 15.27 -7.14
N ALA A 85 -4.23 14.10 -7.74
CA ALA A 85 -3.96 12.81 -7.13
C ALA A 85 -2.46 12.62 -6.90
N GLY A 86 -1.62 13.16 -7.80
CA GLY A 86 -0.17 13.18 -7.63
C GLY A 86 0.29 13.98 -6.42
N THR A 87 -0.30 15.16 -6.17
CA THR A 87 0.04 15.94 -4.97
C THR A 87 -0.32 15.16 -3.70
N LEU A 88 -1.48 14.51 -3.68
CA LEU A 88 -1.92 13.71 -2.53
C LEU A 88 -0.97 12.53 -2.26
N ALA A 89 -0.61 11.79 -3.31
CA ALA A 89 0.35 10.69 -3.21
C ALA A 89 1.72 11.18 -2.74
N GLY A 90 2.18 12.33 -3.23
CA GLY A 90 3.48 12.90 -2.86
C GLY A 90 3.55 13.38 -1.43
N LEU A 91 2.50 14.03 -0.94
CA LEU A 91 2.41 14.39 0.47
C LEU A 91 2.34 13.15 1.36
N GLY A 92 1.64 12.10 0.92
CA GLY A 92 1.63 10.80 1.59
C GLY A 92 3.05 10.22 1.72
N ALA A 93 3.82 10.21 0.63
CA ALA A 93 5.19 9.73 0.61
C ALA A 93 6.11 10.53 1.54
N LEU A 94 6.01 11.86 1.51
CA LEU A 94 6.80 12.75 2.37
C LEU A 94 6.46 12.54 3.85
N ASN A 95 5.17 12.47 4.19
CA ASN A 95 4.70 12.20 5.56
C ASN A 95 5.09 10.81 6.05
N PHE A 96 5.14 9.81 5.16
CA PHE A 96 5.58 8.46 5.52
C PHE A 96 7.09 8.38 5.77
N GLY A 97 7.85 9.39 5.34
CA GLY A 97 9.23 9.60 5.72
C GLY A 97 10.24 9.56 4.59
N ALA A 98 9.79 9.61 3.33
CA ALA A 98 10.65 9.75 2.16
C ALA A 98 11.54 11.00 2.26
N GLY A 99 12.77 10.91 1.78
CA GLY A 99 13.73 12.01 1.88
C GLY A 99 13.48 13.12 0.88
N LEU A 100 13.15 12.74 -0.35
CA LEU A 100 12.85 13.62 -1.47
C LEU A 100 11.64 13.07 -2.23
N VAL A 101 10.75 13.96 -2.68
CA VAL A 101 9.59 13.58 -3.50
C VAL A 101 9.45 14.56 -4.66
N SER A 102 9.44 14.01 -5.87
CA SER A 102 9.20 14.76 -7.12
C SER A 102 7.90 14.32 -7.76
N LEU A 103 7.03 15.29 -8.03
CA LEU A 103 5.85 15.10 -8.88
C LEU A 103 6.26 15.40 -10.32
N VAL A 104 6.11 14.42 -11.20
CA VAL A 104 6.32 14.56 -12.65
C VAL A 104 5.01 15.05 -13.25
N ALA A 105 4.81 16.36 -13.22
CA ALA A 105 3.64 17.05 -13.72
C ALA A 105 3.96 18.53 -13.96
N GLN A 106 3.13 19.22 -14.75
CA GLN A 106 3.29 20.66 -15.01
C GLN A 106 3.09 21.52 -13.75
N LYS A 107 2.29 21.06 -12.80
CA LYS A 107 1.98 21.79 -11.56
C LYS A 107 1.70 20.86 -10.39
N SER A 108 1.89 21.41 -9.19
CA SER A 108 1.60 20.79 -7.90
C SER A 108 0.64 21.69 -7.12
N PHE A 109 -0.20 21.11 -6.27
CA PHE A 109 -1.01 21.86 -5.31
C PHE A 109 -0.32 22.04 -3.94
N SER A 110 0.92 21.57 -3.80
CA SER A 110 1.72 21.76 -2.59
C SER A 110 3.13 22.26 -2.91
N PRO A 111 3.63 23.28 -2.18
CA PRO A 111 5.01 23.74 -2.35
C PRO A 111 6.05 22.77 -1.77
N LEU A 112 5.62 21.72 -1.05
CA LEU A 112 6.52 20.73 -0.45
C LEU A 112 7.06 19.70 -1.44
N LEU A 113 6.44 19.60 -2.62
CA LEU A 113 6.82 18.66 -3.66
C LEU A 113 7.69 19.36 -4.70
N MET A 114 8.76 18.69 -5.13
CA MET A 114 9.54 19.16 -6.27
C MET A 114 8.78 18.87 -7.55
N LEU A 115 8.83 19.80 -8.51
CA LEU A 115 8.30 19.57 -9.84
C LEU A 115 9.40 19.10 -10.79
N LYS A 116 9.08 18.10 -11.57
CA LYS A 116 9.93 17.58 -12.64
C LYS A 116 9.11 17.51 -13.92
N GLU A 117 9.75 17.84 -15.03
CA GLU A 117 9.14 17.68 -16.36
C GLU A 117 9.32 16.27 -16.89
N LYS A 118 10.38 15.56 -16.46
CA LYS A 118 10.77 14.22 -16.92
C LYS A 118 11.21 13.31 -15.79
N ILE A 119 11.18 12.01 -16.06
CA ILE A 119 11.79 11.01 -15.16
C ILE A 119 13.30 11.02 -15.35
N GLU A 120 14.04 10.97 -14.25
CA GLU A 120 15.50 10.92 -14.24
C GLU A 120 15.98 9.64 -13.53
N ASN A 121 17.19 9.18 -13.88
CA ASN A 121 17.81 7.96 -13.34
C ASN A 121 18.19 8.04 -11.84
N ASN A 122 17.92 9.16 -11.17
CA ASN A 122 18.19 9.37 -9.74
C ASN A 122 17.02 8.94 -8.82
N ALA A 123 15.87 8.54 -9.40
CA ALA A 123 14.73 8.05 -8.64
C ALA A 123 15.04 6.70 -7.96
N SER A 124 14.81 6.60 -6.66
CA SER A 124 14.90 5.33 -5.92
C SER A 124 13.67 4.44 -6.16
N ALA A 125 12.52 5.06 -6.39
CA ALA A 125 11.28 4.37 -6.73
C ALA A 125 10.36 5.32 -7.52
N ILE A 126 9.53 4.74 -8.38
CA ILE A 126 8.58 5.48 -9.22
C ILE A 126 7.18 4.91 -8.96
N ALA A 127 6.22 5.80 -8.70
CA ALA A 127 4.79 5.49 -8.65
C ALA A 127 4.08 6.15 -9.84
N LEU A 128 3.13 5.44 -10.46
CA LEU A 128 2.50 5.87 -11.70
C LEU A 128 1.02 5.47 -11.75
N GLY A 129 0.18 6.34 -12.31
CA GLY A 129 -1.22 6.04 -12.66
C GLY A 129 -2.27 6.91 -11.95
N MET A 130 -1.86 7.67 -10.93
CA MET A 130 -2.76 8.40 -10.05
C MET A 130 -3.42 9.54 -10.83
N GLY A 131 -4.72 9.38 -11.14
CA GLY A 131 -5.50 10.38 -11.86
C GLY A 131 -5.05 10.60 -13.31
N LEU A 132 -4.37 9.63 -13.92
CA LEU A 132 -4.02 9.67 -15.34
C LEU A 132 -5.19 9.14 -16.18
N GLU A 133 -5.51 9.83 -17.27
CA GLU A 133 -6.62 9.46 -18.16
C GLU A 133 -6.21 8.38 -19.17
N ASN A 134 -4.98 8.49 -19.67
CA ASN A 134 -4.37 7.55 -20.58
C ASN A 134 -2.89 7.36 -20.24
N LEU A 135 -2.30 6.31 -20.81
CA LEU A 135 -0.87 6.03 -20.71
C LEU A 135 -0.10 6.66 -21.88
N ASP A 136 -0.71 7.53 -22.70
CA ASP A 136 0.00 8.16 -23.83
C ASP A 136 1.10 9.11 -23.37
N PHE A 137 1.01 9.64 -22.14
CA PHE A 137 2.15 10.32 -21.52
C PHE A 137 3.39 9.41 -21.41
N LEU A 138 3.24 8.07 -21.41
CA LEU A 138 4.35 7.11 -21.50
C LEU A 138 5.03 7.10 -22.86
N LYS A 139 4.30 7.47 -23.91
CA LYS A 139 4.79 7.55 -25.29
C LYS A 139 5.41 8.92 -25.58
N ASP A 140 5.08 9.95 -24.81
CA ASP A 140 5.71 11.26 -24.91
C ASP A 140 7.23 11.16 -24.68
N GLU A 141 8.00 11.99 -25.39
CA GLU A 141 9.47 12.15 -25.27
C GLU A 141 9.98 12.52 -23.86
N ILE A 142 9.05 12.69 -22.92
CA ILE A 142 9.27 12.85 -21.49
C ILE A 142 9.83 11.56 -20.86
N LEU A 143 9.56 10.40 -21.47
CA LEU A 143 9.99 9.08 -20.99
C LEU A 143 10.90 8.33 -21.95
N GLN A 144 10.99 8.80 -23.19
CA GLN A 144 11.97 8.33 -24.16
C GLN A 144 13.26 9.14 -24.01
N ASN A 145 14.15 8.74 -23.11
CA ASN A 145 15.60 8.83 -23.32
C ASN A 145 16.39 8.20 -22.15
N THR A 146 17.18 7.18 -22.52
CA THR A 146 18.55 6.82 -22.06
C THR A 146 18.97 7.05 -20.60
#